data_AF-A0A9N8ELR2-F1
#
_entry.id   AF-A0A9N8ELR2-F1
#
_cell.length_a   1.000
_cell.length_b   1.000
_cell.length_c   1.000
_cell.angle_alpha   90.00
_cell.angle_beta   90.00
_cell.angle_gamma   90.00
#
_symmetry.space_group_name_H-M   'P 1'
#
loop_
_entity.id
_entity.type
_entity.pdbx_description
1 polymer ?
#
loop_
_entity_poly.entity_id
_entity_poly.type
_entity_poly.pdbx_seq_one_letter_code
_entity_poly.pdbx_strand_id
1 'polypeptide(L)'
;MDDDTILCESLVVSEYVVEEFGGSLIPSSPKDRATMRLFTELCGSNFAYFSLLRAKEDKLEAALKTFQEGLVATNAFLKHHSSGGPFLLGEQFTLAEVSVAPFVQRACIILPAFTSNTNVVVNPRQICDELGLDHLKAWIEAVMARPSVIATGVPEEDLVKGTKRMLERFAEMEKKFD
;
A
#
# COMPACT_ATOMS: atom_id res chain seq x y z
N MET A 1 10.63 14.63 28.00
CA MET A 1 10.82 13.38 27.26
C MET A 1 11.84 12.58 28.04
N ASP A 2 11.52 11.35 28.43
CA ASP A 2 12.56 10.41 28.84
C ASP A 2 13.38 10.11 27.58
N ASP A 3 14.55 10.73 27.46
CA ASP A 3 15.44 10.68 26.28
C ASP A 3 16.04 9.28 25.98
N ASP A 4 15.69 8.26 26.77
CA ASP A 4 16.27 6.90 26.70
C ASP A 4 15.35 5.83 26.09
N THR A 5 14.07 6.14 25.80
CA THR A 5 13.15 5.12 25.27
C THR A 5 13.25 5.01 23.75
N ILE A 6 13.85 3.92 23.27
CA ILE A 6 13.89 3.57 21.84
C ILE A 6 12.72 2.63 21.53
N LEU A 7 11.82 3.07 20.63
CA LEU A 7 10.73 2.26 20.11
C LEU A 7 11.04 1.77 18.69
N CYS A 8 10.69 0.52 18.39
CA CYS A 8 10.74 -0.08 17.07
C CYS A 8 9.34 -0.59 16.66
N GLU A 9 9.23 -1.13 15.44
CA GLU A 9 7.97 -1.49 14.77
C GLU A 9 7.12 -0.28 14.36
N SER A 10 6.96 -0.09 13.05
CA SER A 10 6.31 1.11 12.49
C SER A 10 4.90 1.34 13.02
N LEU A 11 4.12 0.28 13.25
CA LEU A 11 2.77 0.37 13.81
C LEU A 11 2.78 0.79 15.28
N VAL A 12 3.69 0.23 16.08
CA VAL A 12 3.83 0.56 17.50
C VAL A 12 4.27 2.01 17.66
N VAL A 13 5.25 2.44 16.86
CA VAL A 13 5.71 3.84 16.85
C VAL A 13 4.57 4.78 16.42
N SER A 14 3.80 4.41 15.39
CA SER A 14 2.69 5.24 14.92
C SER A 14 1.57 5.36 15.96
N GLU A 15 1.24 4.27 16.66
CA GLU A 15 0.25 4.28 17.75
C GLU A 15 0.73 5.14 18.91
N TYR A 16 1.99 4.97 19.35
CA TYR A 16 2.59 5.79 20.40
C TYR A 16 2.56 7.29 20.08
N VAL A 17 2.90 7.69 18.85
CA VAL A 17 2.87 9.10 18.44
C VAL A 17 1.46 9.69 18.54
N VAL A 18 0.42 8.93 18.17
CA VAL A 18 -0.96 9.42 18.27
C VAL A 18 -1.44 9.47 19.72
N GLU A 19 -1.03 8.52 20.55
CA GLU A 19 -1.40 8.50 21.97
C GLU A 19 -0.71 9.62 22.78
N GLU A 20 0.57 9.85 22.53
CA GLU A 20 1.38 10.85 23.25
C GLU A 20 1.05 12.29 22.82
N PHE A 21 0.97 12.55 21.51
CA PHE A 21 0.79 13.90 20.98
C PHE A 21 -0.66 14.22 20.59
N GLY A 22 -1.56 13.25 20.73
CA GLY A 22 -2.97 13.36 20.35
C GLY A 22 -3.20 13.27 18.84
N GLY A 23 -4.48 13.29 18.46
CA GLY A 23 -4.93 13.24 17.07
C GLY A 23 -6.18 12.39 16.90
N SER A 24 -6.79 12.46 15.73
CA SER A 24 -7.99 11.69 15.37
C SER A 24 -7.70 10.48 14.49
N LEU A 25 -6.45 10.00 14.46
CA LEU A 25 -6.02 8.88 13.62
C LEU A 25 -6.38 7.51 14.20
N ILE A 26 -6.66 7.42 15.50
CA ILE A 26 -7.19 6.22 16.16
C ILE A 26 -8.68 6.48 16.46
N PRO A 27 -9.61 5.66 15.96
CA PRO A 27 -11.03 5.85 16.24
C PRO A 27 -11.36 5.56 17.71
N SER A 28 -12.38 6.23 18.24
CA SER A 28 -12.79 6.11 19.64
C SER A 28 -13.53 4.79 19.93
N SER A 29 -14.31 4.31 18.98
CA SER A 29 -15.09 3.08 19.06
C SER A 29 -14.17 1.84 19.05
N PRO A 30 -14.33 0.90 20.00
CA PRO A 30 -13.59 -0.37 19.98
C PRO A 30 -13.77 -1.16 18.68
N LYS A 31 -14.98 -1.15 18.10
CA LYS A 31 -15.29 -1.82 16.84
C LYS A 31 -14.48 -1.23 15.68
N ASP A 32 -14.38 0.09 15.65
CA ASP A 32 -13.69 0.80 14.57
C ASP A 32 -12.17 0.65 14.70
N ARG A 33 -11.64 0.59 15.93
CA ARG A 33 -10.23 0.24 16.16
C ARG A 33 -9.90 -1.16 15.68
N ALA A 34 -10.79 -2.13 15.92
CA ALA A 34 -10.62 -3.49 15.42
C ALA A 34 -10.67 -3.51 13.88
N THR A 35 -11.60 -2.78 13.28
CA THR A 35 -11.73 -2.65 11.82
C THR A 35 -10.48 -2.04 11.19
N MET A 36 -9.97 -0.95 11.77
CA MET A 36 -8.72 -0.29 11.37
C MET A 36 -7.54 -1.27 11.37
N ARG A 37 -7.34 -2.00 12.47
CA ARG A 37 -6.23 -2.97 12.60
C ARG A 37 -6.35 -4.14 11.60
N LEU A 38 -7.55 -4.68 11.41
CA LEU A 38 -7.81 -5.73 10.43
C LEU A 38 -7.52 -5.27 9.01
N PHE A 39 -7.92 -4.04 8.67
CA PHE A 39 -7.65 -3.50 7.34
C PHE A 39 -6.15 -3.24 7.12
N THR A 40 -5.42 -2.75 8.12
CA THR A 40 -3.96 -2.58 8.02
C THR A 40 -3.27 -3.88 7.62
N GLU A 41 -3.62 -4.99 8.26
CA GLU A 41 -3.05 -6.32 7.97
C GLU A 41 -3.43 -6.81 6.57
N LEU A 42 -4.72 -6.71 6.21
CA LEU A 42 -5.23 -7.14 4.91
C LEU A 42 -4.61 -6.32 3.76
N CYS A 43 -4.63 -5.00 3.88
CA CYS A 43 -4.30 -4.11 2.78
C CYS A 43 -2.78 -4.02 2.56
N GLY A 44 -1.99 -4.01 3.64
CA GLY A 44 -0.52 -3.99 3.53
C GLY A 44 0.04 -5.19 2.75
N SER A 45 -0.51 -6.39 3.00
CA SER A 45 -0.11 -7.61 2.28
C SER A 45 -0.60 -7.64 0.83
N ASN A 46 -1.82 -7.16 0.56
CA ASN A 46 -2.39 -7.14 -0.80
C ASN A 46 -1.72 -6.15 -1.75
N PHE A 47 -1.09 -5.09 -1.23
CA PHE A 47 -0.28 -4.15 -2.02
C PHE A 47 1.19 -4.54 -2.12
N ALA A 48 1.60 -5.73 -1.65
CA ALA A 48 2.94 -6.23 -1.88
C ALA A 48 3.17 -6.53 -3.36
N TYR A 49 4.13 -5.84 -3.99
CA TYR A 49 4.33 -5.85 -5.45
C TYR A 49 5.66 -6.49 -5.89
N PHE A 50 6.51 -6.93 -4.94
CA PHE A 50 7.82 -7.50 -5.27
C PHE A 50 7.75 -8.81 -6.05
N SER A 51 6.73 -9.63 -5.82
CA SER A 51 6.52 -10.87 -6.57
C SER A 51 6.32 -10.59 -8.06
N LEU A 52 5.59 -9.54 -8.41
CA LEU A 52 5.38 -9.10 -9.79
C LEU A 52 6.67 -8.61 -10.44
N LEU A 53 7.48 -7.81 -9.72
CA LEU A 53 8.74 -7.27 -10.25
C LEU A 53 9.81 -8.34 -10.48
N ARG A 54 9.74 -9.46 -9.74
CA ARG A 54 10.71 -10.56 -9.81
C ARG A 54 10.20 -11.78 -10.58
N ALA A 55 8.94 -11.77 -10.99
CA ALA A 55 8.36 -12.90 -11.70
C ALA A 55 9.09 -13.10 -13.03
N LYS A 56 9.53 -14.34 -13.27
CA LYS A 56 9.90 -14.81 -14.60
C LYS A 56 8.62 -14.98 -15.44
N GLU A 57 8.77 -15.05 -16.75
CA GLU A 57 7.64 -15.12 -17.70
C GLU A 57 6.62 -16.21 -17.35
N ASP A 58 7.09 -17.39 -16.93
CA ASP A 58 6.27 -18.55 -16.53
C ASP A 58 5.51 -18.37 -15.20
N LYS A 59 5.89 -17.38 -14.39
CA LYS A 59 5.29 -17.10 -13.07
C LYS A 59 4.55 -15.77 -13.01
N LEU A 60 4.64 -14.95 -14.05
CA LEU A 60 4.05 -13.61 -14.08
C LEU A 60 2.52 -13.67 -13.98
N GLU A 61 1.88 -14.58 -14.71
CA GLU A 61 0.42 -14.74 -14.68
C GLU A 61 -0.09 -15.12 -13.28
N ALA A 62 0.58 -16.06 -12.61
CA ALA A 62 0.23 -16.45 -11.25
C ALA A 62 0.43 -15.29 -10.25
N ALA A 63 1.53 -14.54 -10.36
CA ALA A 63 1.78 -13.37 -9.52
C ALA A 63 0.74 -12.26 -9.74
N LEU A 64 0.33 -12.02 -10.99
CA LEU A 64 -0.72 -11.08 -11.34
C LEU A 64 -2.07 -11.49 -10.77
N LYS A 65 -2.43 -12.76 -10.91
CA LYS A 65 -3.67 -13.28 -10.35
C LYS A 65 -3.74 -13.08 -8.84
N THR A 66 -2.68 -13.42 -8.11
CA THR A 66 -2.60 -13.19 -6.65
C THR A 66 -2.77 -11.71 -6.30
N PHE A 67 -2.12 -10.81 -7.06
CA PHE A 67 -2.24 -9.37 -6.84
C PHE A 67 -3.69 -8.88 -7.09
N GLN A 68 -4.31 -9.31 -8.19
CA GLN A 68 -5.71 -8.98 -8.51
C GLN A 68 -6.67 -9.50 -7.44
N GLU A 69 -6.50 -10.73 -6.95
CA GLU A 69 -7.30 -11.30 -5.86
C GLU A 69 -7.16 -10.47 -4.57
N GLY A 70 -5.96 -9.97 -4.26
CA GLY A 70 -5.72 -9.06 -3.15
C GLY A 70 -6.45 -7.71 -3.32
N LEU A 71 -6.46 -7.13 -4.52
CA LEU A 71 -7.24 -5.92 -4.79
C LEU A 71 -8.74 -6.17 -4.66
N VAL A 72 -9.25 -7.30 -5.16
CA VAL A 72 -10.66 -7.70 -5.01
C VAL A 72 -11.04 -7.84 -3.53
N ALA A 73 -10.20 -8.51 -2.72
CA ALA A 73 -10.42 -8.67 -1.30
C ALA A 73 -10.43 -7.32 -0.56
N THR A 74 -9.51 -6.43 -0.90
CA THR A 74 -9.43 -5.08 -0.32
C THR A 74 -10.67 -4.24 -0.67
N ASN A 75 -11.10 -4.28 -1.94
CA ASN A 75 -12.32 -3.61 -2.37
C ASN A 75 -13.56 -4.14 -1.64
N ALA A 76 -13.67 -5.46 -1.49
CA ALA A 76 -14.77 -6.08 -0.75
C ALA A 76 -14.79 -5.63 0.72
N PHE A 77 -13.63 -5.54 1.36
CA PHE A 77 -13.51 -5.03 2.74
C PHE A 77 -13.96 -3.57 2.84
N LEU A 78 -13.44 -2.69 1.96
CA LEU A 78 -13.84 -1.28 1.91
C LEU A 78 -15.35 -1.13 1.69
N LYS A 79 -15.93 -1.89 0.75
CA LYS A 79 -17.36 -1.87 0.48
C LYS A 79 -18.20 -2.33 1.68
N HIS A 80 -17.73 -3.31 2.45
CA HIS A 80 -18.46 -3.81 3.62
C HIS A 80 -18.41 -2.82 4.80
N HIS A 81 -17.30 -2.12 4.97
CA HIS A 81 -17.06 -1.24 6.11
C HIS A 81 -17.29 0.25 5.83
N SER A 82 -17.43 0.65 4.57
CA SER A 82 -17.65 2.04 4.19
C SER A 82 -18.93 2.59 4.82
N SER A 83 -18.80 3.71 5.51
CA SER A 83 -19.88 4.51 6.09
C SER A 83 -20.16 5.79 5.28
N GLY A 84 -19.66 5.85 4.03
CA GLY A 84 -19.67 7.04 3.17
C GLY A 84 -18.43 7.91 3.36
N GLY A 85 -17.89 8.46 2.28
CA GLY A 85 -16.56 9.09 2.24
C GLY A 85 -15.48 8.16 1.69
N PRO A 86 -14.26 8.66 1.41
CA PRO A 86 -13.30 7.93 0.59
C PRO A 86 -12.32 7.04 1.36
N PHE A 87 -12.25 7.14 2.69
CA PHE A 87 -11.37 6.34 3.54
C PHE A 87 -12.09 5.13 4.16
N LEU A 88 -11.34 4.26 4.85
CA LEU A 88 -11.87 3.04 5.45
C LEU A 88 -13.08 3.31 6.36
N LEU A 89 -12.98 4.33 7.21
CA LEU A 89 -14.03 4.76 8.13
C LEU A 89 -14.76 6.01 7.63
N GLY A 90 -14.92 6.10 6.31
CA GLY A 90 -15.63 7.18 5.65
C GLY A 90 -14.77 8.42 5.44
N GLU A 91 -15.12 9.55 6.04
CA GLU A 91 -14.32 10.79 5.95
C GLU A 91 -13.08 10.78 6.87
N GLN A 92 -13.04 9.85 7.83
CA GLN A 92 -11.96 9.79 8.82
C GLN A 92 -10.72 9.07 8.24
N PHE A 93 -9.64 9.82 8.05
CA PHE A 93 -8.31 9.27 7.79
C PHE A 93 -7.70 8.71 9.07
N THR A 94 -7.28 7.44 9.07
CA THR A 94 -6.84 6.73 10.27
C THR A 94 -5.42 6.20 10.15
N LEU A 95 -4.92 5.56 11.22
CA LEU A 95 -3.67 4.82 11.15
C LEU A 95 -3.68 3.71 10.08
N ALA A 96 -4.84 3.19 9.70
CA ALA A 96 -4.92 2.23 8.59
C ALA A 96 -4.39 2.81 7.28
N GLU A 97 -4.85 4.00 6.89
CA GLU A 97 -4.33 4.69 5.71
C GLU A 97 -2.87 5.11 5.89
N VAL A 98 -2.48 5.62 7.07
CA VAL A 98 -1.08 6.01 7.36
C VAL A 98 -0.13 4.84 7.12
N SER A 99 -0.47 3.66 7.62
CA SER A 99 0.38 2.48 7.52
C SER A 99 0.47 1.92 6.11
N VAL A 100 -0.60 2.04 5.32
CA VAL A 100 -0.70 1.38 4.01
C VAL A 100 -0.39 2.33 2.84
N ALA A 101 -0.54 3.65 3.00
CA ALA A 101 -0.23 4.65 1.98
C ALA A 101 1.14 4.46 1.30
N PRO A 102 2.24 4.14 2.02
CA PRO A 102 3.54 3.95 1.38
C PRO A 102 3.57 2.73 0.44
N PHE A 103 2.76 1.70 0.67
CA PHE A 103 2.67 0.54 -0.22
C PHE A 103 1.84 0.86 -1.45
N VAL A 104 0.70 1.54 -1.27
CA VAL A 104 -0.21 1.96 -2.35
C VAL A 104 0.49 2.90 -3.31
N GLN A 105 1.14 3.96 -2.79
CA GLN A 105 1.87 4.93 -3.59
C GLN A 105 2.95 4.23 -4.41
N ARG A 106 3.73 3.34 -3.79
CA ARG A 106 4.79 2.60 -4.47
C ARG A 106 4.25 1.65 -5.54
N ALA A 107 3.22 0.87 -5.25
CA ALA A 107 2.60 -0.02 -6.22
C ALA A 107 2.07 0.77 -7.44
N CYS A 108 1.40 1.91 -7.21
CA CYS A 108 0.83 2.74 -8.27
C CYS A 108 1.87 3.45 -9.15
N ILE A 109 3.11 3.63 -8.67
CA ILE A 109 4.21 4.27 -9.41
C ILE A 109 5.10 3.20 -10.06
N ILE A 110 5.54 2.23 -9.26
CA ILE A 110 6.56 1.26 -9.65
C ILE A 110 6.00 0.24 -10.63
N LEU A 111 4.81 -0.33 -10.38
CA LEU A 111 4.29 -1.38 -11.25
C LEU A 111 4.13 -0.89 -12.70
N PRO A 112 3.50 0.27 -12.99
CA PRO A 112 3.42 0.76 -14.36
C PRO A 112 4.80 1.04 -14.97
N ALA A 113 5.70 1.67 -14.21
CA ALA A 113 7.03 2.03 -14.71
C ALA A 113 7.85 0.80 -15.13
N PHE A 114 7.78 -0.29 -14.38
CA PHE A 114 8.60 -1.49 -14.60
C PHE A 114 7.90 -2.58 -15.43
N THR A 115 6.60 -2.48 -15.66
CA THR A 115 5.84 -3.44 -16.48
C THR A 115 5.42 -2.88 -17.85
N SER A 116 5.62 -1.58 -18.09
CA SER A 116 5.31 -0.87 -19.34
C SER A 116 5.94 -1.49 -20.60
N ASN A 117 7.12 -2.10 -20.48
CA ASN A 117 7.84 -2.75 -21.58
C ASN A 117 7.59 -4.26 -21.67
N THR A 118 6.65 -4.79 -20.89
CA THR A 118 6.26 -6.20 -20.96
C THR A 118 4.95 -6.35 -21.73
N ASN A 119 4.54 -7.58 -22.04
CA ASN A 119 3.24 -7.85 -22.66
C ASN A 119 2.06 -7.52 -21.72
N VAL A 120 2.32 -7.24 -20.44
CA VAL A 120 1.28 -6.99 -19.42
C VAL A 120 1.66 -5.77 -18.58
N VAL A 121 0.99 -4.65 -18.82
CA VAL A 121 1.15 -3.46 -17.97
C VAL A 121 0.30 -3.63 -16.72
N VAL A 122 0.95 -3.63 -15.55
CA VAL A 122 0.29 -3.73 -14.26
C VAL A 122 0.11 -2.34 -13.69
N ASN A 123 -1.13 -1.85 -13.67
CA ASN A 123 -1.49 -0.58 -13.06
C ASN A 123 -2.67 -0.79 -12.11
N PRO A 124 -2.49 -0.62 -10.78
CA PRO A 124 -3.55 -0.87 -9.81
C PRO A 124 -4.85 -0.11 -10.08
N ARG A 125 -4.79 1.15 -10.55
CA ARG A 125 -5.98 1.94 -10.86
C ARG A 125 -6.71 1.42 -12.09
N GLN A 126 -5.96 1.03 -13.13
CA GLN A 126 -6.54 0.43 -14.33
C GLN A 126 -7.17 -0.94 -14.03
N ILE A 127 -6.50 -1.76 -13.21
CA ILE A 127 -7.06 -3.05 -12.76
C ILE A 127 -8.37 -2.82 -11.98
N CYS A 128 -8.46 -1.75 -11.19
CA CYS A 128 -9.71 -1.41 -10.52
C CYS A 128 -10.82 -1.08 -11.54
N ASP A 129 -10.53 -0.35 -12.61
CA ASP A 129 -11.50 -0.07 -13.67
C ASP A 129 -11.94 -1.35 -14.40
N GLU A 130 -11.00 -2.22 -14.74
CA GLU A 130 -11.27 -3.47 -15.47
C GLU A 130 -12.10 -4.47 -14.65
N LEU A 131 -11.90 -4.50 -13.33
CA LEU A 131 -12.57 -5.43 -12.41
C LEU A 131 -13.77 -4.82 -11.67
N GLY A 132 -14.10 -3.54 -11.89
CA GLY A 132 -15.20 -2.84 -11.21
C GLY A 132 -14.97 -2.66 -9.70
N LEU A 133 -13.74 -2.32 -9.30
CA LEU A 133 -13.32 -2.14 -7.90
C LEU A 133 -13.46 -0.67 -7.45
N ASP A 134 -14.66 -0.10 -7.60
CA ASP A 134 -14.89 1.34 -7.46
C ASP A 134 -14.52 1.89 -6.08
N HIS A 135 -14.77 1.12 -5.00
CA HIS A 135 -14.48 1.58 -3.64
C HIS A 135 -12.97 1.63 -3.40
N LEU A 136 -12.25 0.62 -3.91
CA LEU A 136 -10.80 0.61 -3.84
C LEU A 136 -10.19 1.71 -4.70
N LYS A 137 -10.69 1.95 -5.91
CA LYS A 137 -10.20 3.04 -6.77
C LYS A 137 -10.35 4.40 -6.08
N ALA A 138 -11.54 4.70 -5.58
CA ALA A 138 -11.80 5.94 -4.86
C ALA A 138 -10.88 6.09 -3.62
N TRP A 139 -10.68 5.00 -2.88
CA TRP A 139 -9.78 4.97 -1.73
C TRP A 139 -8.32 5.21 -2.12
N ILE A 140 -7.81 4.56 -3.17
CA ILE A 140 -6.44 4.77 -3.70
C ILE A 140 -6.25 6.26 -4.06
N GLU A 141 -7.20 6.83 -4.80
CA GLU A 141 -7.14 8.22 -5.25
C GLU A 141 -7.13 9.20 -4.06
N ALA A 142 -7.98 8.99 -3.06
CA ALA A 142 -8.03 9.83 -1.88
C ALA A 142 -6.78 9.71 -1.00
N VAL A 143 -6.25 8.50 -0.82
CA VAL A 143 -5.00 8.27 -0.07
C VAL A 143 -3.83 8.96 -0.77
N MET A 144 -3.70 8.80 -2.10
CA MET A 144 -2.63 9.44 -2.87
C MET A 144 -2.77 10.96 -2.96
N ALA A 145 -3.99 11.49 -2.90
CA ALA A 145 -4.24 12.94 -2.90
C ALA A 145 -4.07 13.59 -1.52
N ARG A 146 -3.90 12.81 -0.44
CA ARG A 146 -3.78 13.35 0.92
C ARG A 146 -2.51 14.20 1.06
N PRO A 147 -2.59 15.47 1.51
CA PRO A 147 -1.41 16.34 1.60
C PRO A 147 -0.25 15.77 2.41
N SER A 148 -0.52 15.07 3.51
CA SER A 148 0.52 14.43 4.33
C SER A 148 1.22 13.27 3.61
N VAL A 149 0.48 12.53 2.77
CA VAL A 149 1.04 11.44 1.95
C VAL A 149 1.94 12.03 0.86
N ILE A 150 1.49 13.08 0.18
CA ILE A 150 2.28 13.79 -0.83
C ILE A 150 3.55 14.38 -0.21
N ALA A 151 3.43 15.07 0.92
CA ALA A 151 4.55 15.77 1.57
C ALA A 151 5.64 14.84 2.10
N THR A 152 5.30 13.57 2.40
CA THR A 152 6.24 12.55 2.92
C THR A 152 6.63 11.51 1.87
N GLY A 153 6.02 11.59 0.69
CA GLY A 153 6.30 10.70 -0.43
C GLY A 153 7.69 10.93 -1.01
N VAL A 154 8.28 9.85 -1.51
CA VAL A 154 9.51 9.95 -2.32
C VAL A 154 9.12 10.45 -3.72
N PRO A 155 9.84 11.42 -4.31
CA PRO A 155 9.63 11.81 -5.70
C PRO A 155 9.62 10.61 -6.64
N GLU A 156 8.73 10.62 -7.63
CA GLU A 156 8.52 9.49 -8.53
C GLU A 156 9.80 9.05 -9.24
N GLU A 157 10.58 10.02 -9.75
CA GLU A 157 11.85 9.77 -10.42
C GLU A 157 12.87 9.05 -9.51
N ASP A 158 12.95 9.46 -8.24
CA ASP A 158 13.86 8.88 -7.26
C ASP A 158 13.42 7.47 -6.86
N LEU A 159 12.12 7.26 -6.74
CA LEU A 159 11.55 5.96 -6.43
C LEU A 159 11.83 4.96 -7.57
N VAL A 160 11.61 5.36 -8.83
CA VAL A 160 11.93 4.54 -10.00
C VAL A 160 13.43 4.26 -10.09
N LYS A 161 14.27 5.29 -9.95
CA LYS A 161 15.74 5.14 -9.97
C LYS A 161 16.24 4.23 -8.85
N GLY A 162 15.67 4.35 -7.64
CA GLY A 162 15.99 3.51 -6.49
C GLY A 162 15.58 2.05 -6.71
N THR A 163 14.39 1.82 -7.26
CA THR A 163 13.89 0.49 -7.58
C THR A 163 14.73 -0.19 -8.65
N LYS A 164 15.14 0.56 -9.69
CA LYS A 164 16.04 0.03 -10.73
C LYS A 164 17.35 -0.49 -10.13
N ARG A 165 18.02 0.32 -9.29
CA ARG A 165 19.26 -0.09 -8.60
C ARG A 165 19.06 -1.33 -7.72
N MET A 166 17.91 -1.43 -7.06
CA MET A 166 17.58 -2.59 -6.23
C MET A 166 17.41 -3.87 -7.06
N LEU A 167 16.69 -3.80 -8.19
CA LEU A 167 16.51 -4.93 -9.09
C LEU A 167 17.82 -5.38 -9.73
N GLU A 168 18.69 -4.44 -10.14
CA GLU A 168 20.04 -4.73 -10.65
C GLU A 168 20.87 -5.50 -9.60
N ARG A 169 20.86 -5.04 -8.34
CA ARG A 169 21.56 -5.73 -7.24
C ARG A 169 21.01 -7.15 -7.00
N PHE A 170 19.69 -7.35 -7.11
CA PHE A 170 19.11 -8.69 -6.98
C PHE A 170 19.56 -9.62 -8.11
N ALA A 171 19.53 -9.14 -9.36
CA ALA A 171 20.00 -9.92 -10.51
C ALA A 171 21.49 -10.27 -10.41
N GLU A 172 22.33 -9.38 -9.86
CA GLU A 172 23.75 -9.67 -9.60
C GLU A 172 23.95 -10.72 -8.50
N MET A 173 23.12 -10.73 -7.46
CA MET A 173 23.21 -11.72 -6.40
C MET A 173 22.77 -13.11 -6.88
N GLU A 174 21.68 -13.21 -7.65
CA GLU A 174 21.21 -14.49 -8.21
C GLU A 174 22.30 -15.17 -9.07
N LYS A 175 23.02 -14.39 -9.90
CA LYS A 175 24.16 -14.89 -10.70
C LYS A 175 25.36 -15.40 -9.89
N LYS A 176 25.48 -15.05 -8.61
CA LYS A 176 26.59 -15.51 -7.74
C LYS A 176 26.31 -16.87 -7.11
N PHE A 177 25.07 -17.33 -7.13
CA PHE A 177 24.63 -18.58 -6.50
C PHE A 177 24.16 -19.63 -7.51
N ASP A 178 24.12 -19.29 -8.81
CA ASP A 178 23.99 -20.20 -9.95
C ASP A 178 25.37 -20.61 -10.48
#